data_AF-A0A2V8ZI25-F1
#
_entry.id   AF-A0A2V8ZI25-F1
#
_cell.length_a   1.000
_cell.length_b   1.000
_cell.length_c   1.000
_cell.angle_alpha   90.00
_cell.angle_beta   90.00
_cell.angle_gamma   90.00
#
_symmetry.space_group_name_H-M   'P 1'
#
loop_
_entity.id
_entity.type
_entity.pdbx_description
1 polymer ?
#
loop_
_entity_poly.entity_id
_entity_poly.type
_entity_poly.pdbx_seq_one_letter_code
_entity_poly.pdbx_strand_id
1 'polypeptide(L)'
;MQALWALALMGLVVLLLVMTRTAGPDASAGLKTAAAILLVPALVAISSWYGLWKQALWGWWLPLLTDLALLAMFVYSMADDGLRNIDWEMAGMTVTSAIAPIFLLIPVVRRFYWHVPSTR
;
A
#
# COMPACT_ATOMS: atom_id res chain seq x y z
N MET A 1 -7.50 -3.53 -7.80
CA MET A 1 -7.03 -3.51 -6.40
C MET A 1 -6.47 -2.15 -5.98
N GLN A 2 -5.50 -1.57 -6.69
CA GLN A 2 -4.87 -0.31 -6.29
C GLN A 2 -5.85 0.88 -6.11
N ALA A 3 -6.91 1.02 -6.91
CA ALA A 3 -7.97 2.02 -6.66
C ALA A 3 -8.74 1.80 -5.37
N LEU A 4 -9.13 0.55 -5.09
CA LEU A 4 -9.86 0.21 -3.86
C LEU A 4 -8.96 0.45 -2.64
N TRP A 5 -7.68 0.17 -2.76
CA TRP A 5 -6.68 0.45 -1.72
C TRP A 5 -6.47 1.95 -1.50
N ALA A 6 -6.32 2.73 -2.58
CA ALA A 6 -6.25 4.18 -2.51
C ALA A 6 -7.50 4.79 -1.86
N LEU A 7 -8.69 4.31 -2.24
CA LEU A 7 -9.96 4.72 -1.64
C LEU A 7 -10.06 4.33 -0.16
N ALA A 8 -9.62 3.13 0.21
CA ALA A 8 -9.60 2.69 1.60
C ALA A 8 -8.67 3.55 2.46
N LEU A 9 -7.44 3.82 2.00
CA LEU A 9 -6.49 4.68 2.69
C LEU A 9 -6.99 6.12 2.81
N MET A 10 -7.53 6.69 1.73
CA MET A 10 -8.12 8.02 1.77
C MET A 10 -9.33 8.08 2.70
N GLY A 11 -10.20 7.07 2.67
CA GLY A 11 -11.33 6.95 3.58
C GLY A 11 -10.88 6.87 5.04
N LEU A 12 -9.82 6.12 5.32
CA LEU A 12 -9.25 5.98 6.65
C LEU A 12 -8.62 7.29 7.15
N VAL A 13 -7.88 8.02 6.29
CA VAL A 13 -7.36 9.36 6.61
C VAL A 13 -8.50 10.32 6.94
N VAL A 14 -9.56 10.35 6.13
CA VAL A 14 -10.73 11.20 6.38
C VAL A 14 -11.42 10.78 7.68
N LEU A 15 -11.59 9.49 7.94
CA LEU A 15 -12.19 8.98 9.17
C LEU A 15 -11.41 9.41 10.41
N LEU A 16 -10.08 9.26 10.39
CA LEU A 16 -9.22 9.69 11.49
C LEU A 16 -9.36 11.19 11.72
N LEU A 17 -9.36 12.01 10.66
CA LEU A 17 -9.56 13.45 10.76
C LEU A 17 -10.96 13.82 11.28
N VAL A 18 -12.01 13.07 10.91
CA VAL A 18 -13.36 13.28 11.45
C VAL A 18 -13.41 12.95 12.93
N MET A 19 -12.80 11.84 13.35
CA MET A 19 -12.71 11.42 14.75
C MET A 19 -11.95 12.44 15.63
N THR A 20 -11.04 13.24 15.06
CA THR A 20 -10.38 14.33 15.82
C THR A 20 -11.37 15.37 16.34
N ARG A 21 -12.54 15.51 15.72
CA ARG A 21 -13.57 16.49 16.14
C ARG A 21 -14.29 16.10 17.41
N THR A 22 -14.33 14.81 17.73
CA THR A 22 -15.02 14.26 18.91
C THR A 22 -14.03 13.76 19.97
N ALA A 23 -12.74 13.78 19.67
CA ALA A 23 -11.68 13.32 20.57
C ALA A 23 -11.20 14.43 21.52
N GLY A 24 -10.79 14.05 22.73
CA GLY A 24 -10.10 14.95 23.66
C GLY A 24 -8.75 15.44 23.11
N PRO A 25 -8.16 16.51 23.67
CA PRO A 25 -6.99 17.19 23.11
C PRO A 25 -5.80 16.27 22.81
N ASP A 26 -5.42 15.38 23.74
CA ASP A 26 -4.29 14.46 23.56
C ASP A 26 -4.55 13.39 22.49
N ALA A 27 -5.76 12.81 22.51
CA ALA A 27 -6.18 11.84 21.49
C ALA A 27 -6.24 12.49 20.10
N SER A 28 -6.71 13.75 20.00
CA SER A 28 -6.80 14.48 18.73
C SER A 28 -5.43 14.68 18.08
N ALA A 29 -4.37 14.91 18.86
CA ALA A 29 -3.01 15.05 18.36
C ALA A 29 -2.47 13.71 17.80
N GLY A 30 -2.72 12.61 18.50
CA GLY A 30 -2.39 11.26 18.02
C GLY A 30 -3.09 10.90 16.71
N LEU A 31 -4.40 11.17 16.62
CA LEU A 31 -5.21 10.95 15.43
C LEU A 31 -4.74 11.78 14.21
N LYS A 32 -4.39 13.05 14.41
CA LYS A 32 -3.82 13.89 13.34
C LYS A 32 -2.47 13.39 12.87
N THR A 33 -1.62 12.93 13.79
CA THR A 33 -0.31 12.38 13.47
C THR A 33 -0.44 11.08 12.67
N ALA A 34 -1.33 10.18 13.10
CA ALA A 34 -1.64 8.97 12.35
C ALA A 34 -2.18 9.28 10.94
N ALA A 35 -3.11 10.24 10.81
CA ALA A 35 -3.63 10.68 9.52
C ALA A 35 -2.53 11.24 8.60
N ALA A 36 -1.59 12.02 9.14
CA ALA A 36 -0.46 12.56 8.39
C ALA A 36 0.49 11.47 7.89
N ILE A 37 0.78 10.46 8.73
CA ILE A 37 1.62 9.32 8.36
C ILE A 37 0.96 8.51 7.23
N LEU A 38 -0.35 8.29 7.32
CA LEU A 38 -1.13 7.52 6.34
C LEU A 38 -1.37 8.25 5.01
N LEU A 39 -1.23 9.58 4.99
CA LEU A 39 -1.36 10.37 3.77
C LEU A 39 -0.30 10.00 2.73
N VAL A 40 0.93 9.71 3.17
CA VAL A 40 2.03 9.37 2.25
C VAL A 40 1.74 8.08 1.47
N PRO A 41 1.40 6.94 2.11
CA PRO A 41 0.91 5.74 1.41
C PRO A 41 -0.31 6.01 0.52
N ALA A 42 -1.23 6.87 0.94
CA ALA A 42 -2.43 7.19 0.16
C ALA A 42 -2.07 7.90 -1.17
N LEU A 43 -1.18 8.89 -1.12
CA LEU A 43 -0.70 9.61 -2.32
C LEU A 43 0.07 8.69 -3.27
N VAL A 44 0.88 7.79 -2.71
CA VAL A 44 1.59 6.75 -3.46
C VAL A 44 0.60 5.81 -4.14
N ALA A 45 -0.42 5.32 -3.44
CA ALA A 45 -1.45 4.46 -4.03
C ALA A 45 -2.23 5.15 -5.16
N ILE A 46 -2.55 6.44 -5.01
CA ILE A 46 -3.18 7.26 -6.07
C ILE A 46 -2.26 7.40 -7.28
N SER A 47 -0.97 7.69 -7.05
CA SER A 47 0.03 7.85 -8.11
C SER A 47 0.23 6.54 -8.86
N SER A 48 0.32 5.42 -8.15
CA SER A 48 0.37 4.07 -8.69
C SER A 48 -0.85 3.75 -9.53
N TRP A 49 -2.06 4.05 -9.04
CA TRP A 49 -3.29 3.87 -9.80
C TRP A 49 -3.28 4.66 -11.11
N TYR A 50 -2.89 5.94 -11.05
CA TYR A 50 -2.79 6.78 -12.25
C TYR A 50 -1.76 6.24 -13.25
N GLY A 51 -0.60 5.80 -12.78
CA GLY A 51 0.43 5.21 -13.63
C GLY A 51 -0.02 3.89 -14.29
N LEU A 52 -0.69 3.02 -13.54
CA LEU A 52 -1.27 1.77 -14.06
C LEU A 52 -2.35 2.06 -15.10
N TRP A 53 -3.20 3.06 -14.87
CA TRP A 53 -4.24 3.50 -15.80
C TRP A 53 -3.64 4.04 -17.10
N LYS A 54 -2.52 4.78 -17.01
CA LYS A 54 -1.79 5.32 -18.15
C LYS A 54 -0.92 4.28 -18.86
N GLN A 55 -0.94 3.01 -18.41
CA GLN A 55 -0.13 1.92 -18.96
C GLN A 55 1.37 2.25 -19.01
N ALA A 56 1.83 3.12 -18.12
CA ALA A 56 3.20 3.61 -18.14
C ALA A 56 4.13 2.69 -17.35
N LEU A 57 5.39 2.58 -17.79
CA LEU A 57 6.44 1.82 -17.10
C LEU A 57 6.61 2.22 -15.63
N TRP A 58 6.57 3.53 -15.34
CA TRP A 58 6.66 4.03 -13.96
C TRP A 58 5.45 3.60 -13.12
N GLY A 59 4.27 3.45 -13.76
CA GLY A 59 3.06 2.94 -13.15
C GLY A 59 3.11 1.48 -12.76
N TRP A 60 4.05 0.70 -13.31
CA TRP A 60 4.33 -0.66 -12.88
C TRP A 60 5.35 -0.70 -11.74
N TRP A 61 6.43 0.08 -11.85
CA TRP A 61 7.50 0.12 -10.84
C TRP A 61 7.04 0.67 -9.50
N LEU A 62 6.25 1.75 -9.50
CA LEU A 62 5.82 2.44 -8.29
C LEU A 62 4.99 1.55 -7.35
N PRO A 63 3.90 0.88 -7.79
CA PRO A 63 3.17 -0.06 -6.94
C PRO A 63 4.01 -1.28 -6.57
N LEU A 64 4.85 -1.80 -7.48
CA LEU A 64 5.68 -2.97 -7.18
C LEU A 64 6.63 -2.69 -6.01
N LEU A 65 7.35 -1.56 -6.03
CA LEU A 65 8.27 -1.19 -4.95
C LEU A 65 7.55 -0.96 -3.64
N THR A 66 6.36 -0.36 -3.67
CA THR A 66 5.60 -0.03 -2.46
C THR A 66 4.97 -1.27 -1.85
N ASP A 67 4.44 -2.16 -2.69
CA ASP A 67 3.87 -3.43 -2.25
C ASP A 67 4.98 -4.34 -1.68
N LEU A 68 6.17 -4.35 -2.29
CA LEU A 68 7.35 -5.05 -1.75
C LEU A 68 7.84 -4.47 -0.43
N ALA A 69 7.86 -3.13 -0.29
CA ALA A 69 8.26 -2.49 0.96
C ALA A 69 7.29 -2.84 2.11
N LEU A 70 5.98 -2.83 1.83
CA LEU A 70 4.96 -3.23 2.79
C LEU A 70 5.10 -4.71 3.18
N LEU A 71 5.27 -5.59 2.19
CA LEU A 71 5.51 -7.02 2.43
C LEU A 71 6.76 -7.23 3.29
N ALA A 72 7.85 -6.54 2.98
CA ALA A 72 9.09 -6.62 3.75
C ALA A 72 8.90 -6.16 5.21
N MET A 73 8.10 -5.10 5.43
CA MET A 73 7.76 -4.63 6.77
C MET A 73 6.97 -5.69 7.55
N PHE A 74 5.97 -6.32 6.94
CA PHE A 74 5.21 -7.39 7.61
C PHE A 74 6.06 -8.62 7.91
N VAL A 75 6.92 -9.03 6.98
CA VAL A 75 7.87 -10.13 7.20
C VAL A 75 8.84 -9.80 8.34
N TYR A 76 9.33 -8.55 8.40
CA TYR A 76 10.19 -8.08 9.47
C TYR A 76 9.47 -8.14 10.83
N SER A 77 8.26 -7.58 10.92
CA SER A 77 7.48 -7.61 12.16
C SER A 77 7.19 -9.04 12.63
N MET A 78 6.85 -9.94 11.71
CA MET A 78 6.62 -11.35 12.03
C MET A 78 7.89 -12.07 12.51
N ALA A 79 9.06 -11.66 12.01
CA ALA A 79 10.35 -12.18 12.46
C ALA A 79 10.78 -11.61 13.82
N ASP A 80 10.47 -10.33 14.09
CA ASP A 80 10.80 -9.61 15.32
C ASP A 80 10.01 -10.15 16.54
N ASP A 81 8.72 -10.45 16.35
CA ASP A 81 7.88 -11.09 17.38
C ASP A 81 8.33 -12.54 17.72
N GLY A 82 9.20 -13.12 16.88
CA GLY A 82 9.84 -14.41 17.08
C GLY A 82 8.97 -15.59 16.65
N LEU A 83 9.58 -16.54 15.95
CA LEU A 83 8.91 -17.74 15.36
C LEU A 83 8.18 -18.65 16.37
N ARG A 84 8.31 -18.42 17.69
CA ARG A 84 7.62 -19.19 18.73
C ARG A 84 6.25 -18.62 19.10
N ASN A 85 5.93 -17.38 18.76
CA ASN A 85 4.67 -16.74 19.07
C ASN A 85 4.03 -16.14 17.81
N ILE A 86 3.78 -17.01 16.83
CA ILE A 86 3.21 -16.60 15.54
C ILE A 86 1.82 -16.03 15.76
N ASP A 87 1.70 -14.72 15.55
CA ASP A 87 0.42 -14.06 15.36
C ASP A 87 -0.15 -14.48 13.99
N TRP A 88 -1.21 -15.28 14.02
CA TRP A 88 -1.89 -15.76 12.82
C TRP A 88 -2.59 -14.65 12.04
N GLU A 89 -2.99 -13.55 12.69
CA GLU A 89 -3.53 -12.38 12.00
C GLU A 89 -2.42 -11.70 11.19
N MET A 90 -1.26 -11.46 11.80
CA MET A 90 -0.10 -10.91 11.10
C MET A 90 0.39 -11.83 9.97
N ALA A 91 0.38 -13.15 10.17
CA ALA A 91 0.69 -14.12 9.12
C ALA A 91 -0.30 -14.00 7.95
N GLY A 92 -1.60 -13.91 8.24
CA GLY A 92 -2.65 -13.70 7.25
C GLY A 92 -2.50 -12.38 6.47
N MET A 93 -2.17 -11.29 7.16
CA MET A 93 -1.89 -9.99 6.52
C MET A 93 -0.65 -10.06 5.63
N THR A 94 0.41 -10.72 6.08
CA THR A 94 1.64 -10.93 5.30
C THR A 94 1.35 -11.69 4.01
N VAL A 95 0.64 -12.81 4.09
CA VAL A 95 0.24 -13.62 2.92
C VAL A 95 -0.63 -12.80 1.96
N THR A 96 -1.60 -12.06 2.49
CA THR A 96 -2.49 -11.23 1.67
C THR A 96 -1.72 -10.10 0.97
N SER A 97 -0.74 -9.50 1.66
CA SER A 97 0.10 -8.45 1.08
C SER A 97 1.01 -8.95 -0.04
N ALA A 98 1.37 -10.24 -0.04
CA ALA A 98 2.20 -10.85 -1.10
C ALA A 98 1.46 -11.03 -2.43
N ILE A 99 0.12 -11.02 -2.42
CA ILE A 99 -0.70 -11.24 -3.62
C ILE A 99 -0.40 -10.18 -4.69
N ALA A 100 -0.48 -8.89 -4.33
CA ALA A 100 -0.28 -7.78 -5.27
C ALA A 100 1.10 -7.78 -5.96
N PRO A 101 2.25 -7.90 -5.25
CA PRO A 101 3.56 -7.94 -5.90
C PRO A 101 3.73 -9.19 -6.76
N ILE A 102 3.19 -10.36 -6.36
CA ILE A 102 3.19 -11.57 -7.20
C ILE A 102 2.47 -11.31 -8.52
N PHE A 103 1.26 -10.74 -8.48
CA PHE A 103 0.49 -10.41 -9.68
C PHE A 103 1.23 -9.43 -10.61
N LEU A 104 1.91 -8.42 -10.04
CA LEU A 104 2.71 -7.47 -10.82
C LEU A 104 3.95 -8.12 -11.46
N LEU A 105 4.51 -9.16 -10.85
CA LEU A 105 5.65 -9.92 -11.35
C LEU A 105 5.28 -10.99 -12.37
N ILE A 106 3.99 -11.33 -12.54
CA ILE A 106 3.54 -12.29 -13.56
C ILE A 106 4.05 -11.84 -14.94
N PRO A 107 4.68 -12.73 -15.74
CA PRO A 107 5.30 -12.35 -17.01
C PRO A 107 4.37 -11.63 -17.98
N VAL A 108 3.08 -11.97 -17.99
CA VAL A 108 2.06 -11.31 -18.82
C VAL A 108 1.91 -9.84 -18.44
N VAL A 109 1.77 -9.54 -17.14
CA VAL A 109 1.62 -8.18 -16.61
C VAL A 109 2.91 -7.40 -16.80
N ARG A 110 4.05 -7.99 -16.44
CA ARG A 110 5.37 -7.36 -16.64
C ARG A 110 5.59 -7.01 -18.12
N ARG A 111 5.33 -7.93 -19.05
CA ARG A 111 5.49 -7.68 -20.48
C ARG A 111 4.60 -6.55 -20.95
N PHE A 112 3.33 -6.49 -20.52
CA PHE A 112 2.41 -5.43 -20.92
C PHE A 112 2.98 -4.03 -20.69
N TYR A 113 3.55 -3.76 -19.51
CA TYR A 113 4.14 -2.45 -19.21
C TYR A 113 5.52 -2.25 -19.82
N TRP A 114 6.26 -3.32 -20.12
CA TRP A 114 7.61 -3.26 -20.70
C TRP A 114 7.65 -3.20 -22.23
N HIS A 115 6.51 -3.36 -22.92
CA HIS A 115 6.45 -3.11 -24.36
C HIS A 115 6.46 -1.60 -24.59
N VAL A 116 7.66 -1.06 -24.81
CA VAL A 116 7.84 0.28 -25.38
C VAL A 116 7.13 0.28 -26.74
N PRO A 117 6.20 1.22 -27.01
CA PRO A 117 5.69 1.39 -28.36
C PRO A 117 6.89 1.65 -29.26
N SER A 118 7.15 0.79 -30.24
CA SER A 118 8.07 1.14 -31.31
C SER A 118 7.45 2.35 -32.00
N THR A 119 8.03 3.52 -31.76
CA THR A 119 7.72 4.73 -32.53
C THR A 119 8.01 4.42 -33.99
N ARG A 120 6.95 4.17 -34.77
CA ARG A 120 6.94 4.33 -36.22
C ARG A 120 6.27 5.66 -36.54
#